data_AF-K5D2W1-F1
#
_entry.id   AF-K5D2W1-F1
#
_cell.length_a   1.000
_cell.length_b   1.000
_cell.length_c   1.000
_cell.angle_alpha   90.00
_cell.angle_beta   90.00
_cell.angle_gamma   90.00
#
_symmetry.space_group_name_H-M   'P 1'
#
loop_
_entity.id
_entity.type
_entity.pdbx_description
1 polymer ?
#
loop_
_entity_poly.entity_id
_entity_poly.type
_entity_poly.pdbx_seq_one_letter_code
_entity_poly.pdbx_strand_id
1 'polypeptide(L)'
;MTESLSAEEPENLDMIREKGSGEFPAGGVPTVPTSVTRVPRRTRIRRDSWSTMGHNGNTHTNHTGKTLMSNMIDRRRFLRAGLAGGAAIAAGAGSVRPAHAAGRAKWEEAIQRGLEWLSSKQSSRGQWNTTVYPTAMAALSGTALIGSGSTTTQGPYARQIARASDFLISKSRSNGLIGDPQTDSRYTYGHGFSMLFLSQVLGEEGLLDRREELVDVLAKAVEFSGNAQTEAGGWGYVSAKEGNDFDEGSTTITQVQGLRGCRNAGIPVSGEVIDKAKEYIYRCKNPDGGISYSSRQTGSSRPAITAAALAALYNAGDYDSEHVPDMLKYSKETLHDINNGARAFGHWHYTYLYYSQVVYRQGDELWLPFRDRLYDRIAAEQKPDGSWEGQIHPVYVTACNLIMLQIDRGFLPIYQR
;
A
#
# COMPACT_ATOMS: atom_id res chain seq x y z
N MET A 1 -32.42 4.53 33.33
CA MET A 1 -31.15 4.50 34.07
C MET A 1 -30.12 3.82 33.15
N THR A 2 -29.74 4.32 31.97
CA THR A 2 -29.18 5.64 31.60
C THR A 2 -28.04 6.09 32.49
N GLU A 3 -26.83 5.73 32.11
CA GLU A 3 -25.65 6.59 32.26
C GLU A 3 -24.72 6.38 31.06
N SER A 4 -24.69 7.43 30.24
CA SER A 4 -23.83 7.67 29.09
C SER A 4 -22.52 8.29 29.58
N LEU A 5 -21.37 7.80 29.12
CA LEU A 5 -20.11 8.52 29.24
C LEU A 5 -19.66 8.99 27.85
N SER A 6 -19.81 10.31 27.71
CA SER A 6 -19.35 11.19 26.65
C SER A 6 -17.85 11.11 26.44
N ALA A 7 -17.45 11.07 25.16
CA ALA A 7 -16.10 11.38 24.73
C ALA A 7 -15.84 12.88 24.94
N GLU A 8 -14.72 13.21 25.59
CA GLU A 8 -14.20 14.57 25.70
C GLU A 8 -13.80 15.09 24.31
N GLU A 9 -14.51 16.12 23.84
CA GLU A 9 -14.05 17.03 22.79
C GLU A 9 -13.07 18.04 23.40
N PRO A 10 -11.96 18.41 22.72
CA PRO A 10 -11.24 19.60 23.09
C PRO A 10 -11.97 20.82 22.51
N GLU A 11 -12.56 21.63 23.40
CA GLU A 11 -12.98 23.00 23.17
C GLU A 11 -11.85 23.81 22.51
N ASN A 12 -12.09 24.32 21.29
CA ASN A 12 -11.58 25.62 20.80
C ASN A 12 -11.98 25.82 19.33
N LEU A 13 -13.24 26.16 19.07
CA LEU A 13 -13.65 26.66 17.74
C LEU A 13 -14.78 27.71 17.80
N ASP A 14 -14.92 28.43 18.92
CA ASP A 14 -15.93 29.48 19.09
C ASP A 14 -15.36 30.91 19.00
N MET A 15 -14.40 31.12 18.08
CA MET A 15 -13.74 32.41 17.92
C MET A 15 -13.59 32.86 16.45
N ILE A 16 -14.43 32.39 15.51
CA ILE A 16 -14.55 33.03 14.18
C ILE A 16 -15.99 32.90 13.63
N ARG A 17 -16.98 33.49 14.30
CA ARG A 17 -18.28 33.82 13.70
C ARG A 17 -18.87 35.07 14.33
N GLU A 18 -18.39 36.23 13.92
CA GLU A 18 -19.22 37.44 13.90
C GLU A 18 -18.61 38.52 13.01
N LYS A 19 -19.34 38.83 11.92
CA LYS A 19 -19.43 40.07 11.13
C LYS A 19 -19.37 39.80 9.63
N GLY A 20 -20.47 40.12 8.95
CA GLY A 20 -20.46 40.34 7.50
C GLY A 20 -21.70 39.88 6.74
N SER A 21 -22.90 40.14 7.23
CA SER A 21 -24.09 40.24 6.37
C SER A 21 -23.96 41.48 5.48
N GLY A 22 -23.95 41.30 4.16
CA GLY A 22 -23.97 42.40 3.19
C GLY A 22 -24.51 41.90 1.86
N GLU A 23 -25.61 42.52 1.44
CA GLU A 23 -26.45 42.19 0.29
C GLU A 23 -25.72 42.28 -1.07
N PHE A 24 -26.12 41.41 -2.01
CA PHE A 24 -25.81 41.51 -3.43
C PHE A 24 -26.69 42.55 -4.13
N PRO A 25 -26.17 43.24 -5.15
CA PRO A 25 -26.98 43.55 -6.32
C PRO A 25 -26.40 42.95 -7.61
N ALA A 26 -27.33 42.58 -8.48
CA ALA A 26 -27.13 42.03 -9.81
C ALA A 26 -26.43 43.02 -10.76
N GLY A 27 -25.62 42.49 -11.68
CA GLY A 27 -25.20 43.24 -12.86
C GLY A 27 -24.07 42.61 -13.66
N GLY A 28 -24.36 42.29 -14.94
CA GLY A 28 -23.42 42.45 -16.04
C GLY A 28 -22.49 41.29 -16.39
N VAL A 29 -22.90 40.52 -17.39
CA VAL A 29 -22.00 39.67 -18.21
C VAL A 29 -21.19 40.56 -19.17
N PRO A 30 -19.87 40.34 -19.31
CA PRO A 30 -19.16 40.72 -20.52
C PRO A 30 -18.55 39.51 -21.24
N THR A 31 -18.95 39.32 -22.48
CA THR A 31 -18.37 38.43 -23.49
C THR A 31 -17.15 39.07 -24.16
N VAL A 32 -15.98 38.41 -24.19
CA VAL A 32 -14.92 38.65 -25.20
C VAL A 32 -13.98 37.42 -25.31
N PRO A 33 -13.14 37.26 -26.36
CA PRO A 33 -13.43 36.40 -27.49
C PRO A 33 -12.40 35.26 -27.70
N THR A 34 -12.81 34.29 -28.51
CA THR A 34 -11.97 33.25 -29.12
C THR A 34 -10.89 33.85 -30.01
N SER A 35 -9.62 33.49 -29.77
CA SER A 35 -8.59 33.53 -30.82
C SER A 35 -7.76 32.25 -30.78
N VAL A 36 -7.82 31.53 -31.90
CA VAL A 36 -7.11 30.28 -32.17
C VAL A 36 -5.82 30.66 -32.88
N THR A 37 -4.67 30.46 -32.25
CA THR A 37 -3.36 30.53 -32.90
C THR A 37 -2.83 29.13 -33.17
N ARG A 38 -2.74 28.78 -34.46
CA ARG A 38 -2.10 27.58 -35.01
C ARG A 38 -0.62 27.54 -34.64
N VAL A 39 -0.17 26.42 -34.09
CA VAL A 39 1.26 26.06 -33.97
C VAL A 39 1.65 25.19 -35.20
N PRO A 40 2.78 25.45 -35.89
CA PRO A 40 3.18 24.65 -37.05
C PRO A 40 3.86 23.33 -36.64
N ARG A 41 3.57 22.27 -37.40
CA ARG A 41 4.22 20.95 -37.35
C ARG A 41 5.73 21.08 -37.60
N ARG A 42 6.56 20.52 -36.70
CA ARG A 42 7.98 20.28 -36.97
C ARG A 42 8.19 18.93 -37.66
N THR A 43 8.95 19.01 -38.73
CA THR A 43 9.35 17.97 -39.66
C THR A 43 10.39 17.02 -39.05
N ARG A 44 10.25 15.75 -39.44
CA ARG A 44 11.14 14.61 -39.17
C ARG A 44 12.42 14.78 -40.00
N ILE A 45 13.60 14.82 -39.37
CA ILE A 45 14.89 14.75 -40.06
C ILE A 45 15.57 13.42 -39.72
N ARG A 46 15.99 12.71 -40.78
CA ARG A 46 16.72 11.45 -40.76
C ARG A 46 18.20 11.67 -40.42
N ARG A 47 18.77 10.61 -39.82
CA ARG A 47 20.20 10.33 -39.64
C ARG A 47 20.97 10.50 -40.95
N ASP A 48 22.25 10.90 -40.86
CA ASP A 48 23.36 10.18 -41.48
C ASP A 48 24.75 10.56 -40.92
N SER A 49 25.55 9.50 -40.78
CA SER A 49 27.01 9.36 -40.91
C SER A 49 27.98 10.37 -40.27
N TRP A 50 28.82 9.88 -39.35
CA TRP A 50 30.22 10.31 -39.24
C TRP A 50 31.13 9.08 -39.23
N SER A 51 32.10 9.10 -40.13
CA SER A 51 33.15 8.10 -40.33
C SER A 51 34.49 8.64 -39.81
N THR A 52 35.25 7.76 -39.14
CA THR A 52 36.71 7.57 -39.22
C THR A 52 37.70 8.73 -38.95
N MET A 53 38.51 8.54 -37.90
CA MET A 53 39.98 8.68 -37.81
C MET A 53 40.38 7.93 -36.51
N GLY A 54 41.35 7.01 -36.41
CA GLY A 54 42.65 6.86 -37.06
C GLY A 54 43.76 6.99 -35.98
N HIS A 55 44.01 5.94 -35.19
CA HIS A 55 45.30 5.21 -35.02
C HIS A 55 46.51 5.93 -34.41
N ASN A 56 46.96 5.43 -33.25
CA ASN A 56 48.33 5.04 -32.84
C ASN A 56 48.31 4.86 -31.30
N GLY A 57 48.72 3.76 -30.66
CA GLY A 57 49.65 2.70 -31.02
C GLY A 57 50.93 2.85 -30.19
N ASN A 58 50.99 2.26 -28.99
CA ASN A 58 52.21 1.58 -28.54
C ASN A 58 51.98 0.57 -27.39
N THR A 59 52.77 -0.49 -27.46
CA THR A 59 52.65 -1.81 -26.82
C THR A 59 53.62 -2.01 -25.66
N HIS A 60 53.48 -3.18 -25.01
CA HIS A 60 54.36 -3.90 -24.05
C HIS A 60 54.00 -3.71 -22.56
N THR A 61 53.84 -4.75 -21.71
CA THR A 61 54.08 -6.21 -21.84
C THR A 61 53.33 -7.00 -20.74
N ASN A 62 53.00 -8.25 -21.10
CA ASN A 62 52.47 -9.41 -20.37
C ASN A 62 52.77 -9.59 -18.86
N HIS A 63 51.81 -10.18 -18.12
CA HIS A 63 51.94 -11.55 -17.57
C HIS A 63 50.62 -12.16 -17.03
N THR A 64 50.37 -13.41 -17.46
CA THR A 64 49.66 -14.53 -16.76
C THR A 64 48.23 -14.30 -16.26
N GLY A 65 47.16 -14.99 -16.70
CA GLY A 65 47.03 -16.38 -17.11
C GLY A 65 46.23 -17.17 -16.06
N LYS A 66 44.93 -17.40 -16.30
CA LYS A 66 44.17 -18.58 -15.81
C LYS A 66 42.75 -18.63 -16.39
N THR A 67 42.55 -19.60 -17.25
CA THR A 67 41.31 -20.13 -17.83
C THR A 67 40.44 -20.76 -16.74
N LEU A 68 39.12 -20.51 -16.75
CA LEU A 68 38.12 -21.46 -16.22
C LEU A 68 36.89 -21.49 -17.14
N MET A 69 36.53 -22.72 -17.48
CA MET A 69 35.57 -23.12 -18.50
C MET A 69 34.11 -22.88 -18.09
N SER A 70 33.31 -22.56 -19.11
CA SER A 70 31.86 -22.61 -19.16
C SER A 70 31.31 -24.01 -18.88
N ASN A 71 30.34 -24.14 -17.96
CA ASN A 71 29.46 -25.30 -17.85
C ASN A 71 27.99 -24.87 -17.92
N MET A 72 27.43 -25.01 -19.12
CA MET A 72 25.99 -24.93 -19.41
C MET A 72 25.40 -26.32 -19.16
N ILE A 73 24.59 -26.47 -18.11
CA ILE A 73 23.86 -27.72 -17.83
C ILE A 73 22.51 -27.68 -18.55
N ASP A 74 22.35 -28.59 -19.51
CA ASP A 74 21.17 -28.76 -20.36
C ASP A 74 19.97 -29.32 -19.57
N ARG A 75 18.91 -28.50 -19.43
CA ARG A 75 17.66 -28.76 -18.71
C ARG A 75 16.84 -29.94 -19.25
N ARG A 76 17.21 -30.55 -20.39
CA ARG A 76 16.40 -31.59 -21.05
C ARG A 76 16.71 -33.04 -20.64
N ARG A 77 17.69 -33.29 -19.77
CA ARG A 77 18.01 -34.65 -19.28
C ARG A 77 17.50 -34.99 -17.87
N PHE A 78 16.86 -34.06 -17.16
CA PHE A 78 16.38 -34.29 -15.78
C PHE A 78 14.94 -34.84 -15.66
N LEU A 79 14.25 -35.11 -16.78
CA LEU A 79 12.83 -35.52 -16.78
C LEU A 79 12.55 -36.96 -17.25
N ARG A 80 13.53 -37.89 -17.21
CA ARG A 80 13.31 -39.28 -17.65
C ARG A 80 13.90 -40.39 -16.76
N ALA A 81 14.10 -40.15 -15.46
CA ALA A 81 14.45 -41.22 -14.52
C ALA A 81 13.69 -41.03 -13.20
N GLY A 82 12.63 -41.83 -13.01
CA GLY A 82 11.86 -41.80 -11.76
C GLY A 82 10.49 -42.50 -11.83
N LEU A 83 10.39 -43.62 -12.54
CA LEU A 83 9.26 -44.55 -12.42
C LEU A 83 9.80 -45.94 -12.12
N ALA A 84 9.20 -46.57 -11.11
CA ALA A 84 9.41 -47.93 -10.58
C ALA A 84 10.45 -48.10 -9.45
N GLY A 85 9.95 -48.32 -8.23
CA GLY A 85 10.69 -48.99 -7.16
C GLY A 85 10.22 -48.67 -5.74
N GLY A 86 9.39 -49.54 -5.15
CA GLY A 86 9.39 -49.75 -3.69
C GLY A 86 8.12 -49.34 -2.94
N ALA A 87 7.19 -50.30 -2.79
CA ALA A 87 6.18 -50.27 -1.75
C ALA A 87 6.76 -50.73 -0.39
N ALA A 88 6.15 -50.21 0.68
CA ALA A 88 6.17 -50.65 2.08
C ALA A 88 7.34 -50.22 3.00
N ILE A 89 7.09 -49.16 3.78
CA ILE A 89 7.12 -49.20 5.27
C ILE A 89 5.94 -48.36 5.78
N ALA A 90 5.14 -48.97 6.66
CA ALA A 90 3.96 -48.40 7.28
C ALA A 90 4.28 -47.74 8.63
N ALA A 91 3.26 -47.00 9.11
CA ALA A 91 3.01 -46.59 10.50
C ALA A 91 3.81 -45.39 11.04
N GLY A 92 3.11 -44.25 11.13
CA GLY A 92 3.58 -43.10 11.92
C GLY A 92 3.21 -41.72 11.39
N ALA A 93 2.01 -41.50 10.82
CA ALA A 93 1.53 -40.15 10.52
C ALA A 93 0.08 -40.00 10.98
N GLY A 94 -0.09 -39.65 12.25
CA GLY A 94 -1.39 -39.23 12.77
C GLY A 94 -1.93 -38.04 11.99
N SER A 95 -3.11 -38.22 11.40
CA SER A 95 -4.26 -37.30 11.25
C SER A 95 -4.15 -35.76 11.29
N VAL A 96 -3.00 -35.12 11.06
CA VAL A 96 -2.91 -33.63 11.02
C VAL A 96 -3.36 -33.05 9.66
N ARG A 97 -3.38 -33.86 8.59
CA ARG A 97 -3.69 -33.41 7.22
C ARG A 97 -5.15 -32.99 6.93
N PRO A 98 -6.21 -33.63 7.47
CA PRO A 98 -7.58 -33.27 7.11
C PRO A 98 -8.03 -31.94 7.73
N ALA A 99 -7.63 -31.62 8.96
CA ALA A 99 -8.00 -30.37 9.62
C ALA A 99 -7.39 -29.13 8.94
N HIS A 100 -6.11 -29.21 8.55
CA HIS A 100 -5.45 -28.11 7.84
C HIS A 100 -5.98 -27.93 6.41
N ALA A 101 -6.37 -29.02 5.73
CA ALA A 101 -7.03 -28.95 4.43
C ALA A 101 -8.45 -28.36 4.52
N ALA A 102 -9.22 -28.72 5.55
CA ALA A 102 -10.55 -28.16 5.81
C ALA A 102 -10.51 -26.68 6.19
N GLY A 103 -9.53 -26.26 7.01
CA GLY A 103 -9.29 -24.85 7.33
C GLY A 103 -9.02 -24.02 6.07
N ARG A 104 -8.14 -24.52 5.18
CA ARG A 104 -7.89 -23.85 3.89
C ARG A 104 -9.15 -23.73 3.02
N ALA A 105 -10.00 -24.75 2.95
CA ALA A 105 -11.24 -24.67 2.19
C ALA A 105 -12.18 -23.58 2.73
N LYS A 106 -12.33 -23.49 4.07
CA LYS A 106 -13.12 -22.44 4.73
C LYS A 106 -12.59 -21.04 4.42
N TRP A 107 -11.27 -20.85 4.46
CA TRP A 107 -10.67 -19.55 4.17
C TRP A 107 -10.84 -19.16 2.70
N GLU A 108 -10.65 -20.11 1.77
CA GLU A 108 -10.87 -19.88 0.34
C GLU A 108 -12.32 -19.51 0.02
N GLU A 109 -13.29 -20.17 0.64
CA GLU A 109 -14.71 -19.81 0.52
C GLU A 109 -14.98 -18.39 1.04
N ALA A 110 -14.40 -18.03 2.20
CA ALA A 110 -14.55 -16.70 2.77
C ALA A 110 -13.95 -15.62 1.86
N ILE A 111 -12.76 -15.88 1.30
CA ILE A 111 -12.10 -14.99 0.33
C ILE A 111 -12.98 -14.80 -0.91
N GLN A 112 -13.49 -15.89 -1.49
CA GLN A 112 -14.31 -15.84 -2.70
C GLN A 112 -15.58 -15.00 -2.48
N ARG A 113 -16.34 -15.30 -1.42
CA ARG A 113 -17.57 -14.57 -1.09
C ARG A 113 -17.31 -13.10 -0.78
N GLY A 114 -16.20 -12.81 -0.12
CA GLY A 114 -15.79 -11.43 0.17
C GLY A 114 -15.43 -10.65 -1.08
N LEU A 115 -14.65 -11.23 -2.00
CA LEU A 115 -14.28 -10.60 -3.26
C LEU A 115 -15.50 -10.40 -4.17
N GLU A 116 -16.40 -11.38 -4.23
CA GLU A 116 -17.69 -11.26 -4.94
C GLU A 116 -18.51 -10.10 -4.40
N TRP A 117 -18.72 -10.05 -3.08
CA TRP A 117 -19.44 -8.95 -2.45
C TRP A 117 -18.78 -7.61 -2.76
N LEU A 118 -17.47 -7.49 -2.52
CA LEU A 118 -16.73 -6.24 -2.71
C LEU A 118 -16.83 -5.76 -4.17
N SER A 119 -16.62 -6.67 -5.13
CA SER A 119 -16.71 -6.36 -6.55
C SER A 119 -18.13 -5.94 -6.97
N SER A 120 -19.17 -6.49 -6.35
CA SER A 120 -20.57 -6.15 -6.63
C SER A 120 -20.97 -4.76 -6.11
N LYS A 121 -20.25 -4.21 -5.12
CA LYS A 121 -20.49 -2.87 -4.56
C LYS A 121 -19.79 -1.74 -5.31
N GLN A 122 -18.92 -2.06 -6.27
CA GLN A 122 -18.26 -1.05 -7.08
C GLN A 122 -19.25 -0.43 -8.08
N SER A 123 -19.28 0.89 -8.14
CA SER A 123 -20.06 1.61 -9.16
C SER A 123 -19.45 1.46 -10.55
N SER A 124 -20.22 1.80 -11.59
CA SER A 124 -19.71 1.90 -12.97
C SER A 124 -18.57 2.92 -13.12
N ARG A 125 -18.47 3.89 -12.19
CA ARG A 125 -17.41 4.91 -12.16
C ARG A 125 -16.14 4.45 -11.43
N GLY A 126 -16.05 3.18 -11.01
CA GLY A 126 -14.83 2.62 -10.40
C GLY A 126 -14.64 2.90 -8.91
N GLN A 127 -15.44 3.77 -8.33
CA GLN A 127 -15.49 4.01 -6.88
C GLN A 127 -16.51 3.10 -6.18
N TRP A 128 -16.30 2.90 -4.90
CA TRP A 128 -17.32 2.37 -3.99
C TRP A 128 -18.09 3.56 -3.41
N ASN A 129 -19.41 3.43 -3.27
CA ASN A 129 -20.29 4.52 -2.82
C ASN A 129 -20.11 4.78 -1.31
N THR A 130 -18.97 5.36 -0.94
CA THR A 130 -18.65 5.77 0.42
C THR A 130 -18.65 7.29 0.49
N THR A 131 -19.42 7.86 1.41
CA THR A 131 -19.49 9.33 1.60
C THR A 131 -18.16 9.92 2.05
N VAL A 132 -17.35 9.13 2.75
CA VAL A 132 -16.08 9.56 3.35
C VAL A 132 -14.92 8.78 2.72
N TYR A 133 -13.82 9.48 2.44
CA TYR A 133 -12.56 8.94 1.90
C TYR A 133 -12.69 8.09 0.61
N PRO A 134 -13.42 8.54 -0.42
CA PRO A 134 -13.70 7.73 -1.62
C PRO A 134 -12.43 7.23 -2.33
N THR A 135 -11.37 8.05 -2.34
CA THR A 135 -10.07 7.68 -2.93
C THR A 135 -9.40 6.55 -2.15
N ALA A 136 -9.36 6.63 -0.82
CA ALA A 136 -8.79 5.58 0.03
C ALA A 136 -9.58 4.27 -0.10
N MET A 137 -10.92 4.36 -0.13
CA MET A 137 -11.80 3.19 -0.25
C MET A 137 -11.62 2.50 -1.60
N ALA A 138 -11.48 3.26 -2.69
CA ALA A 138 -11.21 2.68 -4.01
C ALA A 138 -9.83 2.01 -4.08
N ALA A 139 -8.80 2.64 -3.51
CA ALA A 139 -7.44 2.08 -3.52
C ALA A 139 -7.31 0.81 -2.67
N LEU A 140 -7.88 0.79 -1.45
CA LEU A 140 -7.92 -0.41 -0.61
C LEU A 140 -8.73 -1.54 -1.27
N SER A 141 -9.89 -1.22 -1.83
CA SER A 141 -10.72 -2.21 -2.52
C SER A 141 -10.02 -2.76 -3.76
N GLY A 142 -9.36 -1.89 -4.54
CA GLY A 142 -8.52 -2.29 -5.66
C GLY A 142 -7.41 -3.23 -5.22
N THR A 143 -6.73 -2.91 -4.11
CA THR A 143 -5.64 -3.73 -3.53
C THR A 143 -6.15 -5.11 -3.13
N ALA A 144 -7.33 -5.20 -2.51
CA ALA A 144 -7.97 -6.47 -2.18
C ALA A 144 -8.26 -7.33 -3.42
N LEU A 145 -8.72 -6.71 -4.52
CA LEU A 145 -9.03 -7.41 -5.78
C LEU A 145 -7.77 -7.92 -6.50
N ILE A 146 -6.70 -7.13 -6.58
CA ILE A 146 -5.43 -7.59 -7.17
C ILE A 146 -4.75 -8.68 -6.31
N GLY A 147 -5.04 -8.71 -5.00
CA GLY A 147 -4.62 -9.80 -4.11
C GLY A 147 -5.12 -11.18 -4.53
N SER A 148 -6.14 -11.24 -5.41
CA SER A 148 -6.64 -12.50 -5.98
C SER A 148 -5.75 -13.06 -7.10
N GLY A 149 -4.75 -12.30 -7.56
CA GLY A 149 -4.00 -12.56 -8.79
C GLY A 149 -4.70 -12.07 -10.08
N SER A 150 -5.82 -11.36 -9.97
CA SER A 150 -6.42 -10.67 -11.12
C SER A 150 -5.60 -9.42 -11.50
N THR A 151 -5.53 -9.10 -12.79
CA THR A 151 -4.85 -7.90 -13.32
C THR A 151 -5.88 -6.96 -13.96
N THR A 152 -5.47 -5.83 -14.56
CA THR A 152 -6.38 -4.95 -15.34
C THR A 152 -6.94 -5.64 -16.58
N THR A 153 -6.32 -6.72 -17.05
CA THR A 153 -6.66 -7.38 -18.32
C THR A 153 -7.04 -8.86 -18.16
N GLN A 154 -6.74 -9.50 -17.03
CA GLN A 154 -6.95 -10.93 -16.80
C GLN A 154 -7.57 -11.23 -15.43
N GLY A 155 -8.28 -12.35 -15.34
CA GLY A 155 -8.94 -12.80 -14.11
C GLY A 155 -10.37 -12.28 -13.92
N PRO A 156 -11.10 -12.83 -12.94
CA PRO A 156 -12.52 -12.54 -12.72
C PRO A 156 -12.81 -11.08 -12.35
N TYR A 157 -11.83 -10.37 -11.76
CA TYR A 157 -12.00 -8.99 -11.28
C TYR A 157 -11.37 -7.94 -12.20
N ALA A 158 -10.95 -8.32 -13.41
CA ALA A 158 -10.19 -7.44 -14.31
C ALA A 158 -10.88 -6.11 -14.59
N ARG A 159 -12.18 -6.15 -14.91
CA ARG A 159 -12.98 -4.94 -15.17
C ARG A 159 -13.06 -4.03 -13.95
N GLN A 160 -13.09 -4.59 -12.75
CA GLN A 160 -13.21 -3.83 -11.51
C GLN A 160 -11.89 -3.15 -11.17
N ILE A 161 -10.77 -3.84 -11.38
CA ILE A 161 -9.42 -3.31 -11.18
C ILE A 161 -9.13 -2.18 -12.19
N ALA A 162 -9.48 -2.38 -13.46
CA ALA A 162 -9.34 -1.34 -14.49
C ALA A 162 -10.12 -0.07 -14.11
N ARG A 163 -11.41 -0.22 -13.74
CA ARG A 163 -12.24 0.91 -13.32
C ARG A 163 -11.74 1.59 -12.04
N ALA A 164 -11.23 0.83 -11.07
CA ALA A 164 -10.61 1.42 -9.87
C ALA A 164 -9.37 2.24 -10.24
N SER A 165 -8.54 1.73 -11.16
CA SER A 165 -7.36 2.44 -11.67
C SER A 165 -7.77 3.74 -12.38
N ASP A 166 -8.76 3.68 -13.27
CA ASP A 166 -9.29 4.87 -13.96
C ASP A 166 -9.85 5.91 -13.00
N PHE A 167 -10.60 5.46 -11.99
CA PHE A 167 -11.11 6.36 -10.96
C PHE A 167 -9.98 7.09 -10.23
N LEU A 168 -8.96 6.36 -9.79
CA LEU A 168 -7.83 6.96 -9.05
C LEU A 168 -6.99 7.87 -9.94
N ILE A 169 -6.73 7.50 -11.19
CA ILE A 169 -6.07 8.36 -12.17
C ILE A 169 -6.88 9.65 -12.38
N SER A 170 -8.22 9.56 -12.44
CA SER A 170 -9.09 10.76 -12.55
C SER A 170 -9.04 11.68 -11.33
N LYS A 171 -8.51 11.20 -10.19
CA LYS A 171 -8.27 11.99 -8.98
C LYS A 171 -6.87 12.60 -8.94
N SER A 172 -6.01 12.30 -9.92
CA SER A 172 -4.71 12.95 -10.06
C SER A 172 -4.87 14.43 -10.40
N ARG A 173 -4.09 15.28 -9.73
CA ARG A 173 -4.06 16.73 -9.89
C ARG A 173 -2.75 17.17 -10.51
N SER A 174 -2.71 18.40 -11.00
CA SER A 174 -1.52 18.95 -11.65
C SER A 174 -0.30 19.05 -10.72
N ASN A 175 -0.50 19.18 -9.41
CA ASN A 175 0.55 19.18 -8.39
C ASN A 175 0.96 17.77 -7.93
N GLY A 176 0.41 16.71 -8.54
CA GLY A 176 0.71 15.31 -8.20
C GLY A 176 -0.15 14.69 -7.11
N LEU A 177 -0.98 15.46 -6.41
CA LEU A 177 -1.95 14.89 -5.46
C LEU A 177 -2.90 13.93 -6.19
N ILE A 178 -3.06 12.72 -5.65
CA ILE A 178 -4.14 11.80 -6.03
C ILE A 178 -5.22 11.90 -4.95
N GLY A 179 -6.22 12.73 -5.19
CA GLY A 179 -7.24 13.06 -4.20
C GLY A 179 -8.05 14.30 -4.54
N ASP A 180 -8.91 14.69 -3.60
CA ASP A 180 -9.75 15.88 -3.74
C ASP A 180 -9.70 16.75 -2.48
N PRO A 181 -8.85 17.79 -2.46
CA PRO A 181 -8.68 18.63 -1.28
C PRO A 181 -9.92 19.48 -0.96
N GLN A 182 -10.87 19.61 -1.90
CA GLN A 182 -12.11 20.35 -1.67
C GLN A 182 -13.15 19.52 -0.91
N THR A 183 -13.10 18.20 -1.03
CA THR A 183 -14.11 17.29 -0.46
C THR A 183 -13.54 16.31 0.56
N ASP A 184 -12.22 16.24 0.71
CA ASP A 184 -11.53 15.33 1.62
C ASP A 184 -10.50 16.09 2.45
N SER A 185 -10.83 16.36 3.72
CA SER A 185 -9.94 17.01 4.69
C SER A 185 -8.81 16.10 5.18
N ARG A 186 -8.76 14.85 4.72
CA ARG A 186 -7.71 13.87 5.03
C ARG A 186 -7.18 13.17 3.78
N TYR A 187 -7.04 13.92 2.68
CA TYR A 187 -6.72 13.40 1.36
C TYR A 187 -5.41 12.60 1.29
N THR A 188 -4.48 12.79 2.23
CA THR A 188 -3.18 12.08 2.22
C THR A 188 -3.34 10.59 2.46
N TYR A 189 -4.39 10.11 3.13
CA TYR A 189 -4.69 8.67 3.17
C TYR A 189 -5.00 8.14 1.77
N GLY A 190 -5.92 8.80 1.07
CA GLY A 190 -6.29 8.45 -0.30
C GLY A 190 -5.08 8.45 -1.22
N HIS A 191 -4.22 9.46 -1.08
CA HIS A 191 -3.01 9.58 -1.87
C HIS A 191 -2.04 8.40 -1.69
N GLY A 192 -1.69 8.08 -0.44
CA GLY A 192 -0.71 7.01 -0.16
C GLY A 192 -1.23 5.61 -0.54
N PHE A 193 -2.51 5.31 -0.26
CA PHE A 193 -3.11 4.06 -0.72
C PHE A 193 -3.19 3.98 -2.25
N SER A 194 -3.44 5.10 -2.93
CA SER A 194 -3.48 5.14 -4.39
C SER A 194 -2.12 4.85 -5.00
N MET A 195 -1.05 5.46 -4.47
CA MET A 195 0.33 5.15 -4.88
C MET A 195 0.62 3.66 -4.74
N LEU A 196 0.28 3.07 -3.59
CA LEU A 196 0.46 1.64 -3.37
C LEU A 196 -0.29 0.82 -4.43
N PHE A 197 -1.60 0.99 -4.56
CA PHE A 197 -2.41 0.23 -5.49
C PHE A 197 -1.94 0.38 -6.94
N LEU A 198 -1.80 1.62 -7.43
CA LEU A 198 -1.43 1.89 -8.82
C LEU A 198 -0.02 1.39 -9.15
N SER A 199 0.91 1.42 -8.19
CA SER A 199 2.24 0.84 -8.38
C SER A 199 2.22 -0.69 -8.54
N GLN A 200 1.28 -1.38 -7.87
CA GLN A 200 1.12 -2.83 -8.06
C GLN A 200 0.48 -3.13 -9.43
N VAL A 201 -0.46 -2.30 -9.87
CA VAL A 201 -1.06 -2.40 -11.21
C VAL A 201 -0.02 -2.17 -12.30
N LEU A 202 0.86 -1.20 -12.14
CA LEU A 202 1.91 -0.86 -13.11
C LEU A 202 2.78 -2.07 -13.48
N GLY A 203 3.11 -2.93 -12.50
CA GLY A 203 3.93 -4.12 -12.73
C GLY A 203 3.33 -5.14 -13.71
N GLU A 204 1.99 -5.19 -13.80
CA GLU A 204 1.24 -6.15 -14.61
C GLU A 204 0.57 -5.50 -15.83
N GLU A 205 0.74 -4.18 -16.03
CA GLU A 205 0.08 -3.46 -17.12
C GLU A 205 0.74 -3.77 -18.47
N GLY A 206 -0.03 -4.40 -19.36
CA GLY A 206 0.42 -4.86 -20.67
C GLY A 206 0.21 -3.84 -21.80
N LEU A 207 -0.64 -2.84 -21.60
CA LEU A 207 -0.89 -1.78 -22.58
C LEU A 207 0.11 -0.64 -22.40
N LEU A 208 0.89 -0.34 -23.44
CA LEU A 208 1.97 0.66 -23.38
C LEU A 208 1.46 2.06 -22.99
N ASP A 209 0.41 2.55 -23.64
CA ASP A 209 -0.14 3.89 -23.35
C ASP A 209 -0.61 4.00 -21.89
N ARG A 210 -1.20 2.92 -21.35
CA ARG A 210 -1.65 2.86 -19.95
C ARG A 210 -0.49 2.80 -18.97
N ARG A 211 0.57 2.07 -19.33
CA ARG A 211 1.81 2.05 -18.56
C ARG A 211 2.44 3.43 -18.50
N GLU A 212 2.51 4.15 -19.63
CA GLU A 212 3.05 5.52 -19.68
C GLU A 212 2.22 6.49 -18.82
N GLU A 213 0.88 6.41 -18.88
CA GLU A 213 -0.02 7.20 -18.03
C GLU A 213 0.19 6.90 -16.54
N LEU A 214 0.28 5.63 -16.15
CA LEU A 214 0.56 5.24 -14.76
C LEU A 214 1.92 5.75 -14.29
N VAL A 215 2.95 5.68 -15.13
CA VAL A 215 4.29 6.20 -14.80
C VAL A 215 4.25 7.70 -14.57
N ASP A 216 3.58 8.48 -15.43
CA ASP A 216 3.44 9.93 -15.26
C ASP A 216 2.67 10.30 -13.99
N VAL A 217 1.55 9.62 -13.72
CA VAL A 217 0.75 9.81 -12.51
C VAL A 217 1.56 9.50 -11.25
N LEU A 218 2.25 8.36 -11.21
CA LEU A 218 3.03 7.94 -10.05
C LEU A 218 4.28 8.81 -9.84
N ALA A 219 4.95 9.24 -10.91
CA ALA A 219 6.10 10.14 -10.79
C ALA A 219 5.71 11.47 -10.14
N LYS A 220 4.60 12.07 -10.58
CA LYS A 220 4.05 13.29 -9.96
C LYS A 220 3.57 13.05 -8.54
N ALA A 221 2.97 11.88 -8.27
CA ALA A 221 2.53 11.51 -6.93
C ALA A 221 3.69 11.42 -5.94
N VAL A 222 4.81 10.78 -6.35
CA VAL A 222 6.02 10.72 -5.52
C VAL A 222 6.58 12.13 -5.25
N GLU A 223 6.60 13.00 -6.26
CA GLU A 223 7.01 14.40 -6.08
C GLU A 223 6.10 15.13 -5.08
N PHE A 224 4.77 14.98 -5.21
CA PHE A 224 3.83 15.53 -4.25
C PHE A 224 4.09 15.03 -2.83
N SER A 225 4.27 13.71 -2.62
CA SER A 225 4.58 13.16 -1.31
C SER A 225 5.83 13.76 -0.69
N GLY A 226 6.90 13.94 -1.48
CA GLY A 226 8.12 14.61 -1.00
C GLY A 226 7.87 16.05 -0.57
N ASN A 227 7.13 16.81 -1.38
CA ASN A 227 6.77 18.20 -1.08
C ASN A 227 5.76 18.35 0.07
N ALA A 228 4.97 17.31 0.34
CA ALA A 228 3.96 17.29 1.38
C ALA A 228 4.49 16.87 2.77
N GLN A 229 5.74 16.38 2.85
CA GLN A 229 6.38 15.92 4.08
C GLN A 229 6.64 17.09 5.05
N THR A 230 6.45 16.87 6.34
CA THR A 230 6.71 17.87 7.39
C THR A 230 8.20 18.03 7.66
N GLU A 231 8.58 19.11 8.34
CA GLU A 231 9.96 19.32 8.80
C GLU A 231 10.44 18.18 9.71
N ALA A 232 9.52 17.59 10.48
CA ALA A 232 9.82 16.45 11.35
C ALA A 232 10.06 15.14 10.57
N GLY A 233 9.70 15.08 9.28
CA GLY A 233 9.84 13.90 8.42
C GLY A 233 8.58 13.03 8.30
N GLY A 234 7.49 13.43 8.97
CA GLY A 234 6.20 12.74 8.91
C GLY A 234 5.25 13.34 7.87
N TRP A 235 4.01 12.84 7.86
CA TRP A 235 2.91 13.41 7.08
C TRP A 235 1.66 13.50 7.95
N GLY A 236 0.87 14.56 7.74
CA GLY A 236 -0.44 14.74 8.36
C GLY A 236 -1.58 14.51 7.37
N TYR A 237 -2.81 14.79 7.80
CA TYR A 237 -4.03 14.59 7.01
C TYR A 237 -4.06 15.37 5.68
N VAL A 238 -3.31 16.46 5.60
CA VAL A 238 -3.07 17.27 4.41
C VAL A 238 -1.56 17.55 4.31
N SER A 239 -1.11 18.14 3.21
CA SER A 239 0.30 18.52 3.02
C SER A 239 0.81 19.41 4.15
N ALA A 240 2.10 19.34 4.48
CA ALA A 240 2.72 20.17 5.52
C ALA A 240 2.38 21.66 5.37
N LYS A 241 2.40 22.18 4.14
CA LYS A 241 2.04 23.57 3.83
C LYS A 241 0.60 23.92 4.20
N GLU A 242 -0.35 23.03 3.98
CA GLU A 242 -1.78 23.25 4.27
C GLU A 242 -2.14 22.88 5.72
N GLY A 243 -1.41 21.94 6.31
CA GLY A 243 -1.69 21.36 7.62
C GLY A 243 -0.94 22.00 8.77
N ASN A 244 -0.35 23.19 8.57
CA ASN A 244 0.49 23.86 9.56
C ASN A 244 1.62 22.95 10.11
N ASP A 245 2.25 22.22 9.19
CA ASP A 245 3.32 21.27 9.46
C ASP A 245 2.91 20.16 10.47
N PHE A 246 1.62 19.84 10.53
CA PHE A 246 1.11 18.73 11.35
C PHE A 246 1.49 17.37 10.75
N ASP A 247 1.93 16.45 11.60
CA ASP A 247 2.20 15.05 11.28
C ASP A 247 1.47 14.09 12.23
N GLU A 248 1.23 12.87 11.76
CA GLU A 248 0.85 11.74 12.61
C GLU A 248 1.25 10.40 12.01
N GLY A 249 1.35 9.38 12.85
CA GLY A 249 1.91 8.08 12.47
C GLY A 249 1.15 7.38 11.35
N SER A 250 -0.19 7.34 11.39
CA SER A 250 -0.97 6.52 10.48
C SER A 250 -0.92 6.98 9.02
N THR A 251 -0.94 8.29 8.77
CA THR A 251 -0.71 8.87 7.45
C THR A 251 0.73 8.67 7.02
N THR A 252 1.70 8.93 7.91
CA THR A 252 3.13 8.73 7.63
C THR A 252 3.39 7.31 7.09
N ILE A 253 2.84 6.30 7.75
CA ILE A 253 3.00 4.90 7.32
C ILE A 253 2.36 4.65 5.96
N THR A 254 1.17 5.20 5.72
CA THR A 254 0.46 5.07 4.45
C THR A 254 1.27 5.69 3.29
N GLN A 255 1.92 6.83 3.53
CA GLN A 255 2.80 7.48 2.57
C GLN A 255 4.06 6.66 2.29
N VAL A 256 4.76 6.20 3.34
CA VAL A 256 5.97 5.36 3.19
C VAL A 256 5.66 4.07 2.43
N GLN A 257 4.52 3.43 2.68
CA GLN A 257 4.12 2.24 1.95
C GLN A 257 3.85 2.52 0.47
N GLY A 258 3.16 3.63 0.16
CA GLY A 258 2.94 4.07 -1.23
C GLY A 258 4.24 4.37 -1.96
N LEU A 259 5.17 5.09 -1.32
CA LEU A 259 6.50 5.39 -1.85
C LEU A 259 7.31 4.11 -2.10
N ARG A 260 7.27 3.13 -1.19
CA ARG A 260 7.89 1.82 -1.42
C ARG A 260 7.28 1.11 -2.63
N GLY A 261 5.95 1.11 -2.74
CA GLY A 261 5.27 0.57 -3.91
C GLY A 261 5.79 1.17 -5.21
N CYS A 262 5.87 2.51 -5.27
CA CYS A 262 6.40 3.25 -6.41
C CYS A 262 7.85 2.85 -6.73
N ARG A 263 8.73 2.80 -5.71
CA ARG A 263 10.13 2.39 -5.87
C ARG A 263 10.25 0.95 -6.41
N ASN A 264 9.42 0.03 -5.93
CA ASN A 264 9.40 -1.36 -6.40
C ASN A 264 8.96 -1.46 -7.87
N ALA A 265 8.07 -0.56 -8.31
CA ALA A 265 7.61 -0.49 -9.68
C ALA A 265 8.56 0.29 -10.61
N GLY A 266 9.73 0.72 -10.11
CA GLY A 266 10.74 1.43 -10.90
C GLY A 266 10.53 2.94 -10.99
N ILE A 267 9.58 3.51 -10.24
CA ILE A 267 9.41 4.97 -10.15
C ILE A 267 10.48 5.52 -9.19
N PRO A 268 11.30 6.50 -9.62
CA PRO A 268 12.33 7.09 -8.75
C PRO A 268 11.72 7.72 -7.50
N VAL A 269 12.25 7.38 -6.33
CA VAL A 269 11.86 7.94 -5.03
C VAL A 269 13.12 8.51 -4.37
N SER A 270 13.02 9.74 -3.84
CA SER A 270 14.12 10.38 -3.14
C SER A 270 14.51 9.61 -1.87
N GLY A 271 15.79 9.24 -1.75
CA GLY A 271 16.32 8.61 -0.53
C GLY A 271 16.17 9.51 0.69
N GLU A 272 16.35 10.82 0.52
CA GLU A 272 16.21 11.81 1.61
C GLU A 272 14.81 11.79 2.24
N VAL A 273 13.76 11.67 1.42
CA VAL A 273 12.38 11.61 1.91
C VAL A 273 12.17 10.35 2.77
N ILE A 274 12.74 9.22 2.35
CA ILE A 274 12.65 7.95 3.09
C ILE A 274 13.48 8.01 4.37
N ASP A 275 14.68 8.58 4.34
CA ASP A 275 15.53 8.71 5.52
C ASP A 275 14.89 9.64 6.56
N LYS A 276 14.30 10.76 6.16
CA LYS A 276 13.51 11.61 7.07
C LYS A 276 12.33 10.87 7.69
N ALA A 277 11.65 10.01 6.94
CA ALA A 277 10.54 9.21 7.45
C ALA A 277 10.98 8.17 8.49
N LYS A 278 12.15 7.55 8.29
CA LYS A 278 12.76 6.64 9.29
C LYS A 278 13.09 7.40 10.57
N GLU A 279 13.80 8.51 10.46
CA GLU A 279 14.17 9.35 11.61
C GLU A 279 12.95 9.87 12.37
N TYR A 280 11.88 10.22 11.65
CA TYR A 280 10.60 10.55 12.25
C TYR A 280 10.04 9.41 13.12
N ILE A 281 10.02 8.18 12.59
CA ILE A 281 9.54 6.99 13.33
C ILE A 281 10.39 6.78 14.59
N TYR A 282 11.72 6.89 14.47
CA TYR A 282 12.63 6.72 15.60
C TYR A 282 12.47 7.78 16.67
N ARG A 283 12.23 9.04 16.26
CA ARG A 283 11.90 10.13 17.19
C ARG A 283 10.60 9.90 17.94
N CYS A 284 9.62 9.23 17.31
CA CYS A 284 8.34 8.89 17.94
C CYS A 284 8.40 7.61 18.78
N LYS A 285 9.55 6.93 18.87
CA LYS A 285 9.71 5.69 19.65
C LYS A 285 9.87 5.99 21.13
N ASN A 286 9.04 5.35 21.95
CA ASN A 286 9.13 5.36 23.40
C ASN A 286 10.12 4.32 23.93
N PRO A 287 10.57 4.43 25.20
CA PRO A 287 11.47 3.46 25.83
C PRO A 287 10.94 2.02 25.86
N ASP A 288 9.62 1.82 25.81
CA ASP A 288 8.99 0.49 25.75
C ASP A 288 9.01 -0.15 24.35
N GLY A 289 9.54 0.55 23.34
CA GLY A 289 9.56 0.14 21.94
C GLY A 289 8.29 0.49 21.17
N GLY A 290 7.26 1.03 21.82
CA GLY A 290 6.06 1.50 21.15
C GLY A 290 6.24 2.87 20.50
N ILE A 291 5.34 3.22 19.57
CA ILE A 291 5.36 4.50 18.85
C ILE A 291 4.24 5.39 19.36
N SER A 292 4.55 6.66 19.63
CA SER A 292 3.57 7.70 19.97
C SER A 292 2.74 8.13 18.75
N TYR A 293 1.72 8.97 18.96
CA TYR A 293 0.82 9.38 17.89
C TYR A 293 1.49 10.28 16.83
N SER A 294 2.29 11.25 17.26
CA SER A 294 2.98 12.19 16.38
C SER A 294 4.27 12.72 17.00
N SER A 295 5.07 13.46 16.22
CA SER A 295 6.31 14.08 16.70
C SER A 295 6.08 15.11 17.82
N ARG A 296 4.89 15.73 17.83
CA ARG A 296 4.49 16.76 18.80
C ARG A 296 3.65 16.21 19.96
N GLN A 297 3.15 14.98 19.85
CA GLN A 297 2.35 14.31 20.87
C GLN A 297 3.00 12.98 21.26
N THR A 298 4.16 13.08 21.91
CA THR A 298 4.98 11.95 22.39
C THR A 298 4.43 11.35 23.70
N GLY A 299 3.13 11.06 23.71
CA GLY A 299 2.42 10.43 24.83
C GLY A 299 2.53 8.90 24.80
N SER A 300 1.49 8.23 25.29
CA SER A 300 1.45 6.77 25.37
C SER A 300 1.69 6.07 24.03
N SER A 301 2.36 4.93 24.09
CA SER A 301 2.59 4.04 22.96
C SER A 301 1.26 3.51 22.39
N ARG A 302 1.16 3.50 21.05
CA ARG A 302 -0.04 3.12 20.31
C ARG A 302 0.22 1.82 19.54
N PRO A 303 -0.30 0.66 19.97
CA PRO A 303 -0.03 -0.62 19.31
C PRO A 303 -0.30 -0.65 17.80
N ALA A 304 -1.40 -0.03 17.37
CA ALA A 304 -1.76 0.10 15.96
C ALA A 304 -0.68 0.85 15.15
N ILE A 305 -0.17 1.96 15.70
CA ILE A 305 0.84 2.79 15.05
C ILE A 305 2.19 2.09 15.08
N THR A 306 2.55 1.39 16.17
CA THR A 306 3.79 0.61 16.24
C THR A 306 3.83 -0.48 15.17
N ALA A 307 2.74 -1.23 14.98
CA ALA A 307 2.67 -2.27 13.94
C ALA A 307 2.81 -1.68 12.53
N ALA A 308 2.13 -0.56 12.29
CA ALA A 308 2.20 0.18 11.05
C ALA A 308 3.62 0.74 10.81
N ALA A 309 4.29 1.25 11.83
CA ALA A 309 5.67 1.75 11.76
C ALA A 309 6.67 0.64 11.45
N LEU A 310 6.55 -0.53 12.09
CA LEU A 310 7.35 -1.72 11.74
C LEU A 310 7.15 -2.12 10.28
N ALA A 311 5.90 -2.16 9.80
CA ALA A 311 5.63 -2.46 8.40
C ALA A 311 6.26 -1.42 7.46
N ALA A 312 6.23 -0.13 7.84
CA ALA A 312 6.86 0.96 7.10
C ALA A 312 8.39 0.84 7.06
N LEU A 313 9.05 0.55 8.19
CA LEU A 313 10.50 0.35 8.25
C LEU A 313 10.94 -0.84 7.40
N TYR A 314 10.22 -1.97 7.47
CA TYR A 314 10.45 -3.12 6.59
C TYR A 314 10.21 -2.79 5.11
N ASN A 315 9.26 -1.90 4.81
CA ASN A 315 9.06 -1.40 3.46
C ASN A 315 10.18 -0.44 3.04
N ALA A 316 10.74 0.37 3.94
CA ALA A 316 11.87 1.25 3.69
C ALA A 316 13.20 0.52 3.52
N GLY A 317 13.24 -0.79 3.82
CA GLY A 317 14.44 -1.62 3.75
C GLY A 317 15.30 -1.59 5.02
N ASP A 318 14.74 -1.07 6.12
CA ASP A 318 15.46 -0.84 7.38
C ASP A 318 15.27 -2.00 8.35
N TYR A 319 15.63 -3.21 7.90
CA TYR A 319 15.37 -4.46 8.62
C TYR A 319 16.28 -4.62 9.85
N ASP A 320 17.52 -4.17 9.75
CA ASP A 320 18.60 -4.43 10.70
C ASP A 320 18.87 -3.25 11.65
N SER A 321 17.99 -2.24 11.66
CA SER A 321 18.09 -1.11 12.58
C SER A 321 18.02 -1.56 14.03
N GLU A 322 18.83 -0.93 14.89
CA GLU A 322 18.87 -1.19 16.33
C GLU A 322 17.52 -0.95 17.03
N HIS A 323 16.63 -0.19 16.40
CA HIS A 323 15.31 0.12 16.95
C HIS A 323 14.27 -1.00 16.72
N VAL A 324 14.44 -1.79 15.65
CA VAL A 324 13.47 -2.82 15.23
C VAL A 324 13.23 -3.90 16.28
N PRO A 325 14.26 -4.45 16.97
CA PRO A 325 14.04 -5.49 17.98
C PRO A 325 13.09 -5.08 19.11
N ASP A 326 13.23 -3.87 19.65
CA ASP A 326 12.36 -3.36 20.72
C ASP A 326 10.92 -3.18 20.24
N MET A 327 10.76 -2.60 19.05
CA MET A 327 9.45 -2.40 18.43
C MET A 327 8.75 -3.74 18.19
N LEU A 328 9.48 -4.73 17.68
CA LEU A 328 8.96 -6.07 17.45
C LEU A 328 8.56 -6.77 18.75
N LYS A 329 9.37 -6.62 19.82
CA LYS A 329 9.05 -7.14 21.15
C LYS A 329 7.73 -6.51 21.66
N TYR A 330 7.62 -5.19 21.62
CA TYR A 330 6.41 -4.47 22.01
C TYR A 330 5.17 -4.97 21.24
N SER A 331 5.27 -5.07 19.90
CA SER A 331 4.16 -5.55 19.07
C SER A 331 3.81 -7.01 19.35
N LYS A 332 4.79 -7.87 19.65
CA LYS A 332 4.53 -9.26 20.05
C LYS A 332 3.74 -9.33 21.35
N GLU A 333 4.18 -8.60 22.37
CA GLU A 333 3.54 -8.56 23.69
C GLU A 333 2.12 -7.98 23.64
N THR A 334 1.88 -7.01 22.76
CA THR A 334 0.61 -6.27 22.70
C THR A 334 -0.40 -6.83 21.69
N LEU A 335 0.04 -7.42 20.57
CA LEU A 335 -0.82 -7.75 19.41
C LEU A 335 -0.82 -9.22 18.99
N HIS A 336 0.15 -10.04 19.43
CA HIS A 336 0.29 -11.42 18.93
C HIS A 336 -0.80 -12.36 19.44
N ASP A 337 -1.43 -12.03 20.58
CA ASP A 337 -2.69 -12.61 20.99
C ASP A 337 -3.86 -11.83 20.37
N ILE A 338 -4.37 -12.35 19.26
CA ILE A 338 -5.45 -11.72 18.49
C ILE A 338 -6.78 -11.67 19.24
N ASN A 339 -6.97 -12.46 20.30
CA ASN A 339 -8.23 -12.51 21.04
C ASN A 339 -8.33 -11.37 22.07
N ASN A 340 -7.22 -10.71 22.37
CA ASN A 340 -7.19 -9.58 23.29
C ASN A 340 -7.56 -8.26 22.58
N GLY A 341 -8.80 -8.19 22.09
CA GLY A 341 -9.32 -7.07 21.30
C GLY A 341 -9.28 -5.71 22.00
N ALA A 342 -9.18 -5.69 23.34
CA ALA A 342 -9.06 -4.47 24.14
C ALA A 342 -7.80 -3.66 23.80
N ARG A 343 -6.72 -4.32 23.35
CA ARG A 343 -5.44 -3.65 23.02
C ARG A 343 -5.41 -3.03 21.62
N ALA A 344 -6.40 -3.32 20.78
CA ALA A 344 -6.50 -2.74 19.44
C ALA A 344 -7.28 -1.41 19.40
N PHE A 345 -7.76 -0.88 20.54
CA PHE A 345 -8.38 0.44 20.70
C PHE A 345 -9.37 0.84 19.58
N GLY A 346 -10.27 -0.06 19.17
CA GLY A 346 -11.26 0.24 18.10
C GLY A 346 -10.71 0.21 16.66
N HIS A 347 -9.40 0.04 16.47
CA HIS A 347 -8.72 0.07 15.17
C HIS A 347 -8.25 -1.31 14.68
N TRP A 348 -8.94 -2.40 15.06
CA TRP A 348 -8.53 -3.78 14.78
C TRP A 348 -8.10 -4.03 13.32
N HIS A 349 -8.93 -3.62 12.35
CA HIS A 349 -8.64 -3.83 10.93
C HIS A 349 -7.40 -3.08 10.46
N TYR A 350 -7.17 -1.85 10.94
CA TYR A 350 -5.97 -1.09 10.63
C TYR A 350 -4.74 -1.77 11.26
N THR A 351 -4.83 -2.11 12.55
CA THR A 351 -3.76 -2.76 13.30
C THR A 351 -3.29 -4.04 12.63
N TYR A 352 -4.22 -4.94 12.29
CA TYR A 352 -3.87 -6.24 11.73
C TYR A 352 -3.59 -6.20 10.23
N LEU A 353 -4.08 -5.19 9.49
CA LEU A 353 -3.64 -4.94 8.11
C LEU A 353 -2.11 -4.76 8.06
N TYR A 354 -1.53 -4.02 9.00
CA TYR A 354 -0.08 -3.82 9.06
C TYR A 354 0.65 -4.90 9.85
N TYR A 355 0.12 -5.31 11.01
CA TYR A 355 0.80 -6.31 11.84
C TYR A 355 0.90 -7.68 11.14
N SER A 356 -0.09 -8.05 10.33
CA SER A 356 0.02 -9.26 9.49
C SER A 356 1.20 -9.17 8.53
N GLN A 357 1.48 -8.01 7.93
CA GLN A 357 2.67 -7.82 7.07
C GLN A 357 3.97 -7.96 7.86
N VAL A 358 4.02 -7.45 9.10
CA VAL A 358 5.17 -7.58 9.99
C VAL A 358 5.43 -9.05 10.30
N VAL A 359 4.42 -9.79 10.78
CA VAL A 359 4.55 -11.20 11.14
C VAL A 359 4.81 -12.07 9.91
N TYR A 360 4.18 -11.76 8.78
CA TYR A 360 4.43 -12.41 7.50
C TYR A 360 5.94 -12.37 7.19
N ARG A 361 6.59 -11.21 7.28
CA ARG A 361 8.04 -11.10 7.02
C ARG A 361 8.95 -11.84 7.99
N GLN A 362 8.46 -12.31 9.13
CA GLN A 362 9.26 -13.09 10.09
C GLN A 362 9.44 -14.56 9.68
N GLY A 363 8.87 -14.98 8.55
CA GLY A 363 9.00 -16.34 8.05
C GLY A 363 7.94 -17.29 8.62
N ASP A 364 7.92 -18.50 8.07
CA ASP A 364 6.79 -19.42 8.21
C ASP A 364 6.60 -19.97 9.63
N GLU A 365 7.68 -20.06 10.43
CA GLU A 365 7.61 -20.48 11.83
C GLU A 365 6.69 -19.56 12.66
N LEU A 366 6.78 -18.25 12.45
CA LEU A 366 5.94 -17.26 13.13
C LEU A 366 4.67 -16.94 12.35
N TRP A 367 4.73 -16.95 11.01
CA TRP A 367 3.59 -16.61 10.17
C TRP A 367 2.49 -17.65 10.23
N LEU A 368 2.77 -18.95 10.04
CA LEU A 368 1.72 -19.95 9.88
C LEU A 368 0.79 -20.06 11.11
N PRO A 369 1.30 -20.13 12.36
CA PRO A 369 0.43 -20.19 13.55
C PRO A 369 -0.34 -18.89 13.81
N PHE A 370 0.22 -17.74 13.41
CA PHE A 370 -0.47 -16.46 13.51
C PHE A 370 -1.55 -16.31 12.44
N ARG A 371 -1.24 -16.67 11.20
CA ARG A 371 -2.15 -16.68 10.06
C ARG A 371 -3.36 -17.54 10.34
N ASP A 372 -3.17 -18.78 10.80
CA ASP A 372 -4.28 -19.71 11.00
C ASP A 372 -5.29 -19.11 12.01
N ARG A 373 -4.81 -18.53 13.11
CA ARG A 373 -5.65 -17.80 14.07
C ARG A 373 -6.33 -16.59 13.44
N LEU A 374 -5.58 -15.76 12.71
CA LEU A 374 -6.11 -14.56 12.06
C LEU A 374 -7.20 -14.91 11.04
N TYR A 375 -6.95 -15.91 10.19
CA TYR A 375 -7.84 -16.32 9.10
C TYR A 375 -9.07 -17.02 9.65
N ASP A 376 -8.92 -17.85 10.69
CA ASP A 376 -10.06 -18.48 11.36
C ASP A 376 -11.01 -17.46 11.99
N ARG A 377 -10.44 -16.43 12.63
CA ARG A 377 -11.21 -15.32 13.19
C ARG A 377 -11.95 -14.56 12.10
N ILE A 378 -11.23 -14.09 11.07
CA ILE A 378 -11.84 -13.34 9.96
C ILE A 378 -12.95 -14.17 9.31
N ALA A 379 -12.70 -15.44 8.97
CA ALA A 379 -13.70 -16.29 8.34
C ALA A 379 -14.91 -16.57 9.25
N ALA A 380 -14.75 -16.62 10.58
CA ALA A 380 -15.85 -16.80 11.53
C ALA A 380 -16.74 -15.56 11.68
N GLU A 381 -16.18 -14.36 11.46
CA GLU A 381 -16.90 -13.08 11.58
C GLU A 381 -17.59 -12.65 10.27
N GLN A 382 -17.45 -13.42 9.18
CA GLN A 382 -18.04 -13.07 7.87
C GLN A 382 -19.57 -13.19 7.89
N LYS A 383 -20.25 -12.17 7.38
CA LYS A 383 -21.71 -12.15 7.26
C LYS A 383 -22.22 -13.08 6.15
N PRO A 384 -23.51 -13.46 6.16
CA PRO A 384 -24.11 -14.29 5.10
C PRO A 384 -24.04 -13.71 3.68
N ASP A 385 -23.93 -12.39 3.52
CA ASP A 385 -23.77 -11.74 2.21
C ASP A 385 -22.32 -11.69 1.71
N GLY A 386 -21.35 -12.17 2.50
CA GLY A 386 -19.93 -12.19 2.17
C GLY A 386 -19.14 -11.00 2.72
N SER A 387 -19.81 -9.99 3.29
CA SER A 387 -19.17 -8.82 3.86
C SER A 387 -18.70 -9.02 5.30
N TRP A 388 -17.96 -8.03 5.80
CA TRP A 388 -17.68 -7.85 7.22
C TRP A 388 -18.15 -6.47 7.69
N GLU A 389 -18.50 -6.38 8.98
CA GLU A 389 -18.86 -5.12 9.64
C GLU A 389 -17.80 -4.67 10.63
N GLY A 390 -17.77 -3.37 10.91
CA GLY A 390 -16.82 -2.74 11.81
C GLY A 390 -17.01 -1.23 11.84
N GLN A 391 -16.13 -0.53 12.55
CA GLN A 391 -16.38 0.87 12.94
C GLN A 391 -16.39 1.90 11.81
N ILE A 392 -15.70 1.66 10.68
CA ILE A 392 -15.53 2.66 9.62
C ILE A 392 -16.62 2.52 8.54
N HIS A 393 -16.57 1.44 7.78
CA HIS A 393 -17.52 1.15 6.71
C HIS A 393 -17.36 -0.31 6.26
N PRO A 394 -18.43 -1.02 5.86
CA PRO A 394 -18.32 -2.41 5.41
C PRO A 394 -17.33 -2.62 4.25
N VAL A 395 -17.21 -1.66 3.33
CA VAL A 395 -16.21 -1.69 2.24
C VAL A 395 -14.78 -1.69 2.79
N TYR A 396 -14.48 -0.79 3.75
CA TYR A 396 -13.17 -0.70 4.38
C TYR A 396 -12.79 -2.02 5.08
N VAL A 397 -13.71 -2.48 5.93
CA VAL A 397 -13.53 -3.69 6.75
C VAL A 397 -13.32 -4.91 5.85
N THR A 398 -14.17 -5.06 4.83
CA THR A 398 -14.07 -6.16 3.86
C THR A 398 -12.77 -6.09 3.06
N ALA A 399 -12.37 -4.90 2.58
CA ALA A 399 -11.11 -4.75 1.85
C ALA A 399 -9.89 -5.11 2.71
N CYS A 400 -9.81 -4.62 3.95
CA CYS A 400 -8.72 -4.94 4.87
C CYS A 400 -8.66 -6.46 5.17
N ASN A 401 -9.80 -7.09 5.44
CA ASN A 401 -9.87 -8.53 5.69
C ASN A 401 -9.40 -9.34 4.48
N LEU A 402 -9.84 -8.96 3.28
CA LEU A 402 -9.42 -9.62 2.05
C LEU A 402 -7.93 -9.42 1.75
N ILE A 403 -7.36 -8.26 2.05
CA ILE A 403 -5.90 -8.05 1.92
C ILE A 403 -5.15 -8.99 2.88
N MET A 404 -5.58 -9.05 4.16
CA MET A 404 -4.96 -9.93 5.15
C MET A 404 -5.06 -11.41 4.77
N LEU A 405 -6.22 -11.85 4.30
CA LEU A 405 -6.51 -13.24 3.88
C LEU A 405 -5.72 -13.70 2.63
N GLN A 406 -5.09 -12.77 1.91
CA GLN A 406 -4.42 -13.05 0.64
C GLN A 406 -2.93 -12.72 0.65
N ILE A 407 -2.39 -12.16 1.74
CA ILE A 407 -1.00 -11.69 1.80
C ILE A 407 0.01 -12.81 1.48
N ASP A 408 -0.27 -14.03 1.92
CA ASP A 408 0.63 -15.18 1.74
C ASP A 408 0.48 -15.91 0.41
N ARG A 409 -0.43 -15.44 -0.46
CA ARG A 409 -0.46 -15.84 -1.88
C ARG A 409 0.72 -15.25 -2.66
N GLY A 410 1.32 -14.16 -2.17
CA GLY A 410 2.52 -13.57 -2.75
C GLY A 410 2.37 -13.00 -4.16
N PHE A 411 1.13 -12.77 -4.62
CA PHE A 411 0.88 -12.25 -5.97
C PHE A 411 1.31 -10.79 -6.17
N LEU A 412 1.33 -9.99 -5.09
CA LEU A 412 1.70 -8.58 -5.19
C LEU A 412 3.18 -8.37 -4.87
N PRO A 413 3.94 -7.62 -5.70
CA PRO A 413 5.35 -7.33 -5.45
C PRO A 413 5.65 -6.76 -4.05
N ILE A 414 4.75 -5.94 -3.48
CA ILE A 414 4.92 -5.40 -2.12
C ILE A 414 4.94 -6.47 -1.02
N TYR A 415 4.33 -7.64 -1.28
CA TYR A 415 4.26 -8.77 -0.33
C TYR A 415 5.25 -9.89 -0.67
N GLN A 416 6.18 -9.71 -1.59
CA GLN A 416 7.23 -10.71 -1.83
C GLN A 416 8.29 -10.63 -0.70
N ARG A 417 8.77 -11.79 -0.23
CA ARG A 417 9.77 -11.94 0.84
C ARG A 417 11.13 -12.31 0.27
#